data_AF-A0AAJ1MFF7-F1
#
_entry.id   AF-A0AAJ1MFF7-F1
#
_cell.length_a   1.000
_cell.length_b   1.000
_cell.length_c   1.000
_cell.angle_alpha   90.00
_cell.angle_beta   90.00
_cell.angle_gamma   90.00
#
_symmetry.space_group_name_H-M   'P 1'
#
loop_
_entity.id
_entity.type
_entity.pdbx_description
1 polymer ?
#
loop_
_entity_poly.entity_id
_entity_poly.type
_entity_poly.pdbx_seq_one_letter_code
_entity_poly.pdbx_strand_id
1 'polypeptide(L)'
;MATRIQFFKTPRPGALSAKPALASPRRAMAQRGVTLIELMVGIAIGLLVVAVSMAALMVSRGVSGTVSDASGLQQQAAYALRVIGLQLRQSGSLYLNLNPTSAIAANSSAAPVAFETKAESVNKGNTFDPVTNAILGTASPTTLAVGYRRYKEPVYSSADEQSLARNCLGGPANASTDQRVESVFQLSGSQLQCQGNGSTPQTLAQNVASFQVRYSLQDNTTLGKPKIQYVTATNVDNWGKVQAVEVCLEIYGNEPVDMPAGSTYVNCNGAAVDMTTLAAPRTRRMHLTFRSVYQLRSQGLVGTVL
;
A
#
# COMPACT_ATOMS: atom_id res chain seq x y z
N MET A 1 -46.41 1.14 -8.55
CA MET A 1 -47.19 1.11 -7.29
C MET A 1 -47.14 2.50 -6.71
N ALA A 2 -48.20 3.28 -6.91
CA ALA A 2 -48.26 4.70 -6.55
C ALA A 2 -48.83 4.84 -5.13
N THR A 3 -48.14 5.55 -4.25
CA THR A 3 -48.71 5.94 -2.95
C THR A 3 -48.44 7.41 -2.67
N ARG A 4 -49.56 8.12 -2.62
CA ARG A 4 -49.80 9.55 -2.51
C ARG A 4 -49.85 9.91 -1.02
N ILE A 5 -49.03 10.85 -0.54
CA ILE A 5 -49.10 11.33 0.85
C ILE A 5 -49.95 12.61 0.88
N GLN A 6 -51.05 12.54 1.63
CA GLN A 6 -52.06 13.58 1.78
C GLN A 6 -51.65 14.60 2.86
N PHE A 7 -51.85 15.88 2.54
CA PHE A 7 -51.81 17.00 3.48
C PHE A 7 -52.98 16.92 4.47
N PHE A 8 -52.69 16.95 5.78
CA PHE A 8 -53.70 17.10 6.82
C PHE A 8 -53.95 18.57 7.15
N LYS A 9 -55.24 18.93 7.13
CA LYS A 9 -55.83 20.23 7.42
C LYS A 9 -56.18 20.33 8.91
N THR A 10 -56.11 21.57 9.40
CA THR A 10 -56.24 22.07 10.77
C THR A 10 -57.49 21.67 11.56
N PRO A 11 -57.48 21.90 12.90
CA PRO A 11 -58.61 22.60 13.51
C PRO A 11 -58.22 23.82 14.35
N ARG A 12 -59.20 24.73 14.42
CA ARG A 12 -59.19 26.09 15.01
C ARG A 12 -59.04 26.08 16.54
N PRO A 13 -58.49 27.16 17.14
CA PRO A 13 -58.33 27.29 18.59
C PRO A 13 -59.66 27.58 19.30
N GLY A 14 -59.93 26.81 20.36
CA GLY A 14 -61.03 27.06 21.29
C GLY A 14 -60.72 28.21 22.25
N ALA A 15 -61.72 29.05 22.48
CA ALA A 15 -61.69 30.14 23.45
C ALA A 15 -61.63 29.60 24.89
N LEU A 16 -60.63 30.02 25.64
CA LEU A 16 -60.51 29.75 27.08
C LEU A 16 -60.58 31.06 27.86
N SER A 17 -61.61 31.10 28.70
CA SER A 17 -61.96 32.13 29.67
C SER A 17 -60.79 32.51 30.58
N ALA A 18 -60.41 33.79 30.56
CA ALA A 18 -59.40 34.35 31.45
C ALA A 18 -60.01 34.62 32.83
N LYS A 19 -59.61 33.82 33.83
CA LYS A 19 -59.78 34.17 35.25
C LYS A 19 -58.69 35.17 35.65
N PRO A 20 -58.99 36.23 36.41
CA PRO A 20 -57.96 37.10 36.95
C PRO A 20 -57.25 36.36 38.08
N ALA A 21 -56.05 35.87 37.83
CA ALA A 21 -55.16 35.42 38.90
C ALA A 21 -54.71 36.65 39.67
N LEU A 22 -55.09 36.74 40.95
CA LEU A 22 -54.62 37.76 41.86
C LEU A 22 -53.09 37.81 41.83
N ALA A 23 -52.56 39.00 41.57
CA ALA A 23 -51.13 39.26 41.62
C ALA A 23 -50.62 39.02 43.05
N SER A 24 -49.92 37.90 43.27
CA SER A 24 -49.06 37.73 44.44
C SER A 24 -47.98 38.82 44.42
N PRO A 25 -47.70 39.53 45.53
CA PRO A 25 -46.59 40.45 45.56
C PRO A 25 -45.31 39.66 45.29
N ARG A 26 -44.67 39.90 44.13
CA ARG A 26 -43.31 39.42 43.90
C ARG A 26 -42.47 40.01 45.02
N ARG A 27 -41.99 39.18 45.95
CA ARG A 27 -40.91 39.57 46.85
C ARG A 27 -39.81 40.14 45.97
N ALA A 28 -39.49 41.42 46.14
CA ALA A 28 -38.31 42.00 45.54
C ALA A 28 -37.13 41.20 46.09
N MET A 29 -36.60 40.30 45.26
CA MET A 29 -35.41 39.54 45.57
C MET A 29 -34.32 40.60 45.71
N ALA A 30 -33.86 40.84 46.94
CA ALA A 30 -32.81 41.81 47.20
C ALA A 30 -31.64 41.48 46.27
N GLN A 31 -31.31 42.39 45.36
CA GLN A 31 -30.09 42.32 44.57
C GLN A 31 -28.94 42.37 45.58
N ARG A 32 -28.42 41.20 45.97
CA ARG A 32 -27.13 41.12 46.62
C ARG A 32 -26.11 41.49 45.55
N GLY A 33 -25.62 42.72 45.62
CA GLY A 33 -24.52 43.17 44.79
C GLY A 33 -23.34 42.24 45.01
N VAL A 34 -22.80 41.70 43.92
CA VAL A 34 -21.59 40.89 43.92
C VAL A 34 -20.44 41.83 44.27
N THR A 35 -19.56 41.42 45.19
CA THR A 35 -18.42 42.27 45.56
C THR A 35 -17.43 42.35 44.39
N LEU A 36 -16.73 43.48 44.23
CA LEU A 36 -15.72 43.65 43.16
C LEU A 36 -14.71 42.49 43.14
N ILE A 37 -14.34 41.99 44.33
CA ILE A 37 -13.41 40.86 44.49
C ILE A 37 -13.97 39.55 43.95
N GLU A 38 -15.25 39.28 44.12
CA GLU A 38 -15.90 38.06 43.65
C GLU A 38 -16.01 38.05 42.11
N LEU A 39 -16.20 39.22 41.49
CA LEU A 39 -16.13 39.38 40.04
C LEU A 39 -14.70 39.21 39.50
N MET A 40 -13.69 39.76 40.19
CA MET A 40 -12.28 39.57 39.81
C MET A 40 -11.84 38.12 39.93
N VAL A 41 -12.24 37.43 41.00
CA VAL A 41 -11.95 36.01 41.22
C VAL A 41 -12.65 35.15 40.17
N GLY A 42 -13.92 35.44 39.86
CA GLY A 42 -14.67 34.73 38.82
C GLY A 42 -14.02 34.84 37.43
N ILE A 43 -13.59 36.03 37.04
CA ILE A 43 -12.88 36.24 35.76
C ILE A 43 -11.50 35.57 35.79
N ALA A 44 -10.76 35.67 36.89
CA ALA A 44 -9.45 35.05 37.02
C ALA A 44 -9.52 33.52 36.88
N ILE A 45 -10.46 32.87 37.56
CA ILE A 45 -10.68 31.42 37.46
C ILE A 45 -11.19 31.05 36.06
N GLY A 46 -12.13 31.82 35.50
CA GLY A 46 -12.65 31.60 34.15
C GLY A 46 -11.56 31.64 33.07
N LEU A 47 -10.67 32.65 33.14
CA LEU A 47 -9.53 32.78 32.22
C LEU A 47 -8.54 31.63 32.39
N LEU A 48 -8.28 31.19 33.63
CA LEU A 48 -7.38 30.07 33.89
C LEU A 48 -7.93 28.76 33.28
N VAL A 49 -9.23 28.49 33.43
CA VAL A 49 -9.88 27.30 32.84
C VAL A 49 -9.82 27.35 31.31
N VAL A 50 -10.06 28.51 30.70
CA VAL A 50 -9.95 28.68 29.24
C VAL A 50 -8.51 28.46 28.78
N ALA A 51 -7.51 29.03 29.47
CA ALA A 51 -6.10 28.84 29.12
C ALA A 51 -5.68 27.36 29.19
N VAL A 52 -6.08 26.65 30.26
CA VAL A 52 -5.80 25.22 30.42
C VAL A 52 -6.47 24.39 29.33
N SER A 53 -7.74 24.67 29.00
CA SER A 53 -8.46 23.94 27.95
C SER A 53 -7.86 24.17 26.56
N MET A 54 -7.42 25.39 26.25
CA MET A 54 -6.71 25.70 25.00
C MET A 54 -5.37 24.97 24.91
N ALA A 55 -4.58 24.97 25.99
CA ALA A 55 -3.31 24.26 26.06
C ALA A 55 -3.50 22.74 25.85
N ALA A 56 -4.49 22.14 26.52
CA ALA A 56 -4.83 20.73 26.35
C ALA A 56 -5.26 20.40 24.91
N LEU A 57 -6.05 21.28 24.27
CA LEU A 57 -6.46 21.11 22.88
C LEU A 57 -5.28 21.17 21.90
N MET A 58 -4.32 22.07 22.11
CA MET A 58 -3.13 22.16 21.25
C MET A 58 -2.28 20.89 21.31
N VAL A 59 -2.03 20.36 22.52
CA VAL A 59 -1.32 19.10 22.71
C VAL A 59 -2.08 17.95 22.03
N SER A 60 -3.39 17.87 22.24
CA SER A 60 -4.24 16.83 21.63
C SER A 60 -4.19 16.85 20.10
N ARG A 61 -4.22 18.04 19.48
CA ARG A 61 -4.11 18.18 18.03
C ARG A 61 -2.73 17.80 17.49
N GLY A 62 -1.66 18.18 18.18
CA GLY A 62 -0.30 17.80 17.80
C GLY A 62 -0.09 16.29 17.84
N VAL A 63 -0.53 15.64 18.91
CA VAL A 63 -0.50 14.17 19.01
C VAL A 63 -1.36 13.53 17.92
N SER A 64 -2.57 14.02 17.70
CA SER A 64 -3.47 13.49 16.67
C SER A 64 -2.88 13.56 15.27
N GLY A 65 -2.17 14.65 14.93
CA GLY A 65 -1.46 14.81 13.65
C GLY A 65 -0.38 13.76 13.47
N THR A 66 0.52 13.62 14.45
CA THR A 66 1.60 12.62 14.40
C THR A 66 1.10 11.18 14.33
N VAL A 67 0.03 10.85 15.06
CA VAL A 67 -0.61 9.52 15.02
C VAL A 67 -1.27 9.26 13.66
N SER A 68 -1.92 10.28 13.09
CA SER A 68 -2.52 10.19 11.76
C SER A 68 -1.45 9.99 10.68
N ASP A 69 -0.35 10.74 10.75
CA ASP A 69 0.79 10.59 9.86
C ASP A 69 1.41 9.20 9.97
N ALA A 70 1.68 8.71 11.19
CA ALA A 70 2.19 7.35 11.41
C ALA A 70 1.28 6.28 10.81
N SER A 71 -0.04 6.43 11.01
CA SER A 71 -1.05 5.51 10.45
C SER A 71 -1.08 5.56 8.92
N GLY A 72 -1.00 6.76 8.33
CA GLY A 72 -0.93 6.95 6.88
C GLY A 72 0.31 6.33 6.27
N LEU A 73 1.48 6.50 6.90
CA LEU A 73 2.74 5.89 6.47
C LEU A 73 2.66 4.35 6.50
N GLN A 74 2.09 3.78 7.56
CA GLN A 74 1.89 2.34 7.68
C GLN A 74 0.94 1.80 6.61
N GLN A 75 -0.20 2.47 6.37
CA GLN A 75 -1.17 2.06 5.35
C GLN A 75 -0.57 2.11 3.95
N GLN A 76 0.16 3.18 3.63
CA GLN A 76 0.80 3.35 2.34
C GLN A 76 1.92 2.34 2.12
N ALA A 77 2.76 2.10 3.13
CA ALA A 77 3.79 1.06 3.07
C ALA A 77 3.17 -0.33 2.91
N ALA A 78 2.15 -0.65 3.70
CA ALA A 78 1.45 -1.94 3.64
C ALA A 78 0.82 -2.16 2.26
N TYR A 79 0.21 -1.14 1.66
CA TYR A 79 -0.33 -1.21 0.31
C TYR A 79 0.76 -1.46 -0.73
N ALA A 80 1.83 -0.66 -0.74
CA ALA A 80 2.93 -0.80 -1.71
C ALA A 80 3.59 -2.18 -1.61
N LEU A 81 3.92 -2.61 -0.39
CA LEU A 81 4.52 -3.92 -0.11
C LEU A 81 3.56 -5.06 -0.48
N ARG A 82 2.25 -4.92 -0.23
CA ARG A 82 1.25 -5.91 -0.66
C ARG A 82 1.21 -6.05 -2.18
N VAL A 83 1.19 -4.95 -2.93
CA VAL A 83 1.19 -4.98 -4.40
C VAL A 83 2.46 -5.64 -4.93
N ILE A 84 3.64 -5.24 -4.43
CA ILE A 84 4.92 -5.86 -4.80
C ILE A 84 4.93 -7.36 -4.48
N GLY A 85 4.48 -7.74 -3.28
CA GLY A 85 4.42 -9.12 -2.84
C GLY A 85 3.41 -9.97 -3.61
N LEU A 86 2.32 -9.40 -4.14
CA LEU A 86 1.39 -10.11 -5.04
C LEU A 86 2.06 -10.46 -6.36
N GLN A 87 2.85 -9.55 -6.93
CA GLN A 87 3.58 -9.78 -8.18
C GLN A 87 4.74 -10.76 -7.97
N LEU A 88 5.57 -10.56 -6.93
CA LEU A 88 6.72 -11.43 -6.63
C LEU A 88 6.34 -12.88 -6.39
N ARG A 89 5.20 -13.14 -5.73
CA ARG A 89 4.73 -14.52 -5.49
C ARG A 89 4.32 -15.27 -6.77
N GLN A 90 4.00 -14.54 -7.83
CA GLN A 90 3.66 -15.09 -9.14
C GLN A 90 4.85 -15.16 -10.09
N SER A 91 5.94 -14.45 -9.78
CA SER A 91 7.19 -14.45 -10.55
C SER A 91 7.53 -15.84 -11.08
N GLY A 92 7.87 -15.95 -12.37
CA GLY A 92 8.31 -17.19 -13.00
C GLY A 92 7.26 -18.30 -13.09
N SER A 93 5.99 -18.06 -12.73
CA SER A 93 4.96 -19.08 -12.89
C SER A 93 4.79 -19.47 -14.35
N LEU A 94 4.61 -20.77 -14.58
CA LEU A 94 4.46 -21.39 -15.90
C LEU A 94 3.00 -21.75 -16.14
N TYR A 95 2.63 -21.88 -17.41
CA TYR A 95 1.32 -22.42 -17.80
C TYR A 95 1.40 -23.95 -17.87
N LEU A 96 0.39 -24.62 -17.30
CA LEU A 96 0.19 -26.05 -17.48
C LEU A 96 -0.68 -26.28 -18.71
N ASN A 97 -0.08 -26.72 -19.81
CA ASN A 97 -0.80 -27.11 -21.00
C ASN A 97 -1.38 -28.52 -20.82
N LEU A 98 -2.71 -28.60 -20.83
CA LEU A 98 -3.47 -29.85 -20.63
C LEU A 98 -3.51 -30.74 -21.88
N ASN A 99 -3.09 -30.25 -23.04
CA ASN A 99 -3.03 -31.01 -24.29
C ASN A 99 -1.87 -30.54 -25.19
N PRO A 100 -0.61 -30.77 -24.77
CA PRO A 100 0.57 -30.30 -25.50
C PRO A 100 0.75 -30.99 -26.86
N THR A 101 0.14 -32.17 -27.07
CA THR A 101 0.22 -32.93 -28.32
C THR A 101 -0.92 -32.61 -29.30
N SER A 102 -1.82 -31.69 -28.95
CA SER A 102 -3.03 -31.36 -29.75
C SER A 102 -3.83 -32.60 -30.16
N ALA A 103 -3.81 -33.64 -29.32
CA ALA A 103 -4.45 -34.91 -29.62
C ALA A 103 -5.97 -34.79 -29.42
N ILE A 104 -6.76 -35.42 -30.29
CA ILE A 104 -8.21 -35.58 -30.09
C ILE A 104 -8.37 -36.54 -28.91
N ALA A 105 -8.54 -36.00 -27.71
CA ALA A 105 -8.51 -36.79 -26.49
C ALA A 105 -9.74 -37.72 -26.42
N ALA A 106 -9.56 -38.99 -26.77
CA ALA A 106 -10.56 -40.04 -26.55
C ALA A 106 -10.82 -40.27 -25.04
N ASN A 107 -9.86 -39.87 -24.18
CA ASN A 107 -9.99 -39.81 -22.72
C ASN A 107 -9.17 -38.62 -22.18
N SER A 108 -9.84 -37.53 -21.77
CA SER A 108 -9.19 -36.32 -21.25
C SER A 108 -8.38 -36.54 -19.97
N SER A 109 -8.73 -37.54 -19.16
CA SER A 109 -8.04 -37.85 -17.90
C SER A 109 -6.70 -38.59 -18.06
N ALA A 110 -6.42 -39.15 -19.24
CA ALA A 110 -5.17 -39.86 -19.53
C ALA A 110 -4.28 -39.10 -20.54
N ALA A 111 -4.69 -37.90 -20.94
CA ALA A 111 -3.91 -37.06 -21.83
C ALA A 111 -2.61 -36.60 -21.14
N PRO A 112 -1.47 -36.59 -21.85
CA PRO A 112 -0.24 -36.03 -21.30
C PRO A 112 -0.46 -34.54 -21.02
N VAL A 113 0.12 -34.05 -19.92
CA VAL A 113 0.15 -32.63 -19.58
C VAL A 113 1.60 -32.16 -19.50
N ALA A 114 1.86 -30.91 -19.86
CA ALA A 114 3.21 -30.37 -19.83
C ALA A 114 3.22 -28.90 -19.40
N PHE A 115 4.27 -28.48 -18.70
CA PHE A 115 4.51 -27.07 -18.44
C PHE A 115 5.13 -26.40 -19.67
N GLU A 116 4.57 -25.29 -20.11
CA GLU A 116 5.19 -24.44 -21.12
C GLU A 116 6.36 -23.69 -20.50
N THR A 117 7.58 -24.10 -20.85
CA THR A 117 8.80 -23.51 -20.32
C THR A 117 9.16 -22.19 -20.98
N LYS A 118 8.68 -21.94 -22.21
CA LYS A 118 8.86 -20.68 -22.94
C LYS A 118 7.62 -20.38 -23.77
N ALA A 119 7.36 -19.10 -24.01
CA ALA A 119 6.29 -18.64 -24.89
C ALA A 119 6.74 -17.44 -25.70
N GLU A 120 6.95 -17.66 -27.00
CA GLU A 120 7.37 -16.64 -27.95
C GLU A 120 6.30 -15.58 -28.18
N SER A 121 6.76 -14.37 -28.48
CA SER A 121 5.88 -13.25 -28.79
C SER A 121 4.89 -13.58 -29.90
N VAL A 122 3.64 -13.17 -29.72
CA VAL A 122 2.63 -13.18 -30.78
C VAL A 122 2.37 -11.74 -31.19
N ASN A 123 2.42 -11.44 -32.49
CA ASN A 123 2.11 -10.11 -33.05
C ASN A 123 2.81 -8.94 -32.31
N LYS A 124 4.11 -9.09 -32.03
CA LYS A 124 4.95 -8.11 -31.29
C LYS A 124 4.62 -7.94 -29.80
N GLY A 125 3.87 -8.87 -29.21
CA GLY A 125 3.68 -8.92 -27.76
C GLY A 125 4.95 -9.31 -27.01
N ASN A 126 4.89 -9.28 -25.69
CA ASN A 126 6.02 -9.68 -24.84
C ASN A 126 6.19 -11.21 -24.81
N THR A 127 7.37 -11.70 -25.16
CA THR A 127 7.82 -13.09 -24.93
C THR A 127 7.94 -13.36 -23.42
N PHE A 128 7.77 -14.63 -23.04
CA PHE A 128 8.11 -15.11 -21.71
C PHE A 128 9.15 -16.23 -21.77
N ASP A 129 10.33 -15.94 -21.22
CA ASP A 129 11.35 -16.93 -20.85
C ASP A 129 11.63 -16.80 -19.33
N PRO A 130 11.33 -17.83 -18.51
CA PRO A 130 11.52 -17.76 -17.06
C PRO A 130 12.99 -17.57 -16.65
N VAL A 131 13.96 -17.91 -17.49
CA VAL A 131 15.40 -17.72 -17.21
C VAL A 131 15.77 -16.24 -17.22
N THR A 132 15.16 -15.46 -18.10
CA THR A 132 15.52 -14.06 -18.33
C THR A 132 14.44 -13.08 -17.97
N ASN A 133 13.20 -13.51 -17.72
CA ASN A 133 12.05 -12.63 -17.56
C ASN A 133 11.27 -12.85 -16.27
N ALA A 134 11.61 -13.85 -15.46
CA ALA A 134 10.87 -14.08 -14.21
C ALA A 134 11.14 -13.00 -13.17
N ILE A 135 12.42 -12.64 -13.02
CA ILE A 135 12.85 -11.61 -12.10
C ILE A 135 14.14 -10.96 -12.59
N LEU A 136 14.17 -9.63 -12.54
CA LEU A 136 15.31 -8.81 -12.92
C LEU A 136 15.33 -7.55 -12.05
N GLY A 137 16.46 -6.84 -12.03
CA GLY A 137 16.54 -5.53 -11.43
C GLY A 137 17.87 -4.86 -11.68
N THR A 138 17.94 -3.57 -11.37
CA THR A 138 19.15 -2.75 -11.43
C THR A 138 19.44 -2.15 -10.06
N ALA A 139 20.70 -1.85 -9.76
CA ALA A 139 21.09 -1.24 -8.50
C ALA A 139 21.10 0.31 -8.54
N SER A 140 21.27 0.91 -9.72
CA SER A 140 21.26 2.37 -9.89
C SER A 140 20.75 2.75 -11.29
N PRO A 141 19.55 3.36 -11.41
CA PRO A 141 18.54 3.48 -10.35
C PRO A 141 18.07 2.09 -9.87
N THR A 142 17.56 2.00 -8.64
CA THR A 142 16.98 0.73 -8.15
C THR A 142 15.71 0.40 -8.92
N THR A 143 15.71 -0.75 -9.60
CA THR A 143 14.50 -1.30 -10.24
C THR A 143 14.27 -2.74 -9.80
N LEU A 144 13.01 -3.14 -9.77
CA LEU A 144 12.58 -4.52 -9.59
C LEU A 144 11.55 -4.86 -10.66
N ALA A 145 11.92 -5.70 -11.61
CA ALA A 145 11.03 -6.21 -12.63
C ALA A 145 10.67 -7.66 -12.31
N VAL A 146 9.38 -7.96 -12.39
CA VAL A 146 8.81 -9.28 -12.14
C VAL A 146 7.98 -9.68 -13.33
N GLY A 147 8.21 -10.87 -13.85
CA GLY A 147 7.45 -11.41 -14.95
C GLY A 147 6.96 -12.83 -14.70
N TYR A 148 5.84 -13.17 -15.31
CA TYR A 148 5.27 -14.52 -15.27
C TYR A 148 4.39 -14.78 -16.47
N ARG A 149 4.11 -16.06 -16.73
CA ARG A 149 3.38 -16.50 -17.92
C ARG A 149 1.97 -15.90 -17.95
N ARG A 150 1.60 -15.33 -19.10
CA ARG A 150 0.24 -14.86 -19.40
C ARG A 150 -0.44 -15.79 -20.42
N TYR A 151 -1.46 -16.50 -19.99
CA TYR A 151 -2.27 -17.34 -20.83
C TYR A 151 -3.75 -17.03 -20.63
N LYS A 152 -4.61 -17.54 -21.52
CA LYS A 152 -6.06 -17.44 -21.43
C LYS A 152 -6.63 -18.80 -21.06
N GLU A 153 -7.72 -18.77 -20.31
CA GLU A 153 -8.47 -19.97 -19.93
C GLU A 153 -9.97 -19.70 -20.11
N PRO A 154 -10.78 -20.75 -20.34
CA PRO A 154 -12.22 -20.66 -20.20
C PRO A 154 -12.59 -20.16 -18.80
N VAL A 155 -13.46 -19.16 -18.72
CA VAL A 155 -13.98 -18.63 -17.45
C VAL A 155 -15.49 -18.70 -17.45
N TYR A 156 -16.08 -18.92 -16.28
CA TYR A 156 -17.54 -19.02 -16.17
C TYR A 156 -18.29 -17.76 -16.64
N SER A 157 -17.68 -16.58 -16.48
CA SER A 157 -18.32 -15.29 -16.74
C SER A 157 -18.30 -14.84 -18.21
N SER A 158 -17.72 -15.60 -19.13
CA SER A 158 -17.52 -15.20 -20.53
C SER A 158 -17.49 -16.42 -21.46
N ALA A 159 -18.07 -16.29 -22.65
CA ALA A 159 -17.93 -17.32 -23.69
C ALA A 159 -16.51 -17.35 -24.29
N ASP A 160 -15.83 -16.20 -24.33
CA ASP A 160 -14.44 -16.10 -24.78
C ASP A 160 -13.47 -16.40 -23.62
N GLU A 161 -12.37 -17.09 -23.92
CA GLU A 161 -11.29 -17.30 -22.96
C GLU A 161 -10.68 -15.98 -22.48
N GLN A 162 -10.45 -15.88 -21.18
CA GLN A 162 -9.92 -14.68 -20.54
C GLN A 162 -8.59 -15.00 -19.85
N SER A 163 -7.70 -14.03 -19.78
CA SER A 163 -6.54 -14.14 -18.90
C SER A 163 -6.96 -13.72 -17.50
N LEU A 164 -6.56 -14.47 -16.47
CA LEU A 164 -6.75 -14.09 -15.06
C LEU A 164 -5.50 -13.46 -14.45
N ALA A 165 -4.36 -13.58 -15.13
CA ALA A 165 -3.09 -12.99 -14.72
C ALA A 165 -3.09 -11.47 -14.93
N ARG A 166 -2.67 -10.71 -13.92
CA ARG A 166 -2.71 -9.24 -13.91
C ARG A 166 -1.46 -8.62 -13.29
N ASN A 167 -0.85 -7.66 -13.99
CA ASN A 167 0.25 -6.86 -13.48
C ASN A 167 -0.24 -5.90 -12.37
N CYS A 168 0.68 -5.14 -11.79
CA CYS A 168 0.39 -4.20 -10.71
C CYS A 168 -0.64 -3.12 -11.05
N LEU A 169 -0.94 -2.89 -12.33
CA LEU A 169 -1.93 -1.91 -12.80
C LEU A 169 -3.22 -2.56 -13.31
N GLY A 170 -3.35 -3.89 -13.24
CA GLY A 170 -4.51 -4.62 -13.73
C GLY A 170 -4.52 -4.89 -15.24
N GLY A 171 -3.38 -4.72 -15.92
CA GLY A 171 -3.19 -5.15 -17.30
C GLY A 171 -2.44 -6.48 -17.41
N PRO A 172 -2.12 -6.94 -18.63
CA PRO A 172 -2.65 -6.48 -19.90
C PRO A 172 -4.14 -6.82 -20.08
N ALA A 173 -4.85 -6.06 -20.92
CA ALA A 173 -6.23 -6.36 -21.32
C ALA A 173 -6.32 -7.73 -22.01
N ASN A 174 -7.50 -8.37 -22.03
CA ASN A 174 -7.66 -9.70 -22.61
C ASN A 174 -7.37 -9.76 -24.12
N ALA A 175 -7.52 -8.65 -24.85
CA ALA A 175 -7.14 -8.55 -26.27
C ALA A 175 -5.61 -8.47 -26.51
N SER A 176 -4.79 -8.25 -25.47
CA SER A 176 -3.34 -8.21 -25.60
C SER A 176 -2.77 -9.55 -26.07
N THR A 177 -1.76 -9.46 -26.93
CA THR A 177 -1.00 -10.59 -27.47
C THR A 177 0.24 -10.93 -26.64
N ASP A 178 0.43 -10.25 -25.50
CA ASP A 178 1.50 -10.54 -24.56
C ASP A 178 1.38 -11.95 -24.00
N GLN A 179 2.49 -12.69 -24.03
CA GLN A 179 2.65 -14.00 -23.41
C GLN A 179 3.25 -13.91 -22.00
N ARG A 180 3.61 -12.69 -21.57
CA ARG A 180 4.15 -12.36 -20.25
C ARG A 180 3.29 -11.29 -19.58
N VAL A 181 2.97 -11.47 -18.29
CA VAL A 181 2.60 -10.35 -17.42
C VAL A 181 3.88 -9.80 -16.81
N GLU A 182 4.07 -8.48 -16.86
CA GLU A 182 5.25 -7.82 -16.32
C GLU A 182 4.84 -6.67 -15.42
N SER A 183 5.48 -6.59 -14.25
CA SER A 183 5.41 -5.46 -13.32
C SER A 183 6.82 -4.96 -13.02
N VAL A 184 7.07 -3.68 -13.25
CA VAL A 184 8.35 -3.01 -12.95
C VAL A 184 8.12 -1.95 -11.88
N PHE A 185 8.85 -2.05 -10.78
CA PHE A 185 8.82 -1.12 -9.66
C PHE A 185 10.09 -0.29 -9.64
N GLN A 186 9.94 1.03 -9.51
CA GLN A 186 11.06 1.95 -9.45
C GLN A 186 10.70 3.21 -8.66
N LEU A 187 11.72 3.86 -8.09
CA LEU A 187 11.56 5.17 -7.45
C LEU A 187 11.85 6.28 -8.46
N SER A 188 10.89 7.18 -8.68
CA SER A 188 11.05 8.38 -9.49
C SER A 188 10.82 9.62 -8.61
N GLY A 189 11.89 10.36 -8.33
CA GLY A 189 11.86 11.41 -7.31
C GLY A 189 11.50 10.83 -5.93
N SER A 190 10.37 11.26 -5.36
CA SER A 190 9.82 10.74 -4.10
C SER A 190 8.61 9.81 -4.30
N GLN A 191 8.36 9.37 -5.54
CA GLN A 191 7.22 8.52 -5.90
C GLN A 191 7.70 7.12 -6.26
N LEU A 192 7.29 6.13 -5.48
CA LEU A 192 7.42 4.72 -5.89
C LEU A 192 6.34 4.44 -6.93
N GLN A 193 6.78 4.11 -8.13
CA GLN A 193 5.92 3.88 -9.28
C GLN A 193 5.91 2.40 -9.65
N CYS A 194 4.81 1.96 -10.24
CA CYS A 194 4.72 0.69 -10.93
C CYS A 194 4.35 0.89 -12.39
N GLN A 195 5.05 0.15 -13.25
CA GLN A 195 4.80 0.05 -14.68
C GLN A 195 4.37 -1.38 -15.01
N GLY A 196 3.28 -1.52 -15.76
CA GLY A 196 2.79 -2.82 -16.18
C GLY A 196 2.93 -3.03 -17.69
N ASN A 197 3.69 -4.02 -18.14
CA ASN A 197 3.80 -4.38 -19.57
C ASN A 197 4.07 -3.18 -20.51
N GLY A 198 5.00 -2.29 -20.15
CA GLY A 198 5.32 -1.10 -20.95
C GLY A 198 4.31 0.06 -20.86
N SER A 199 3.23 -0.07 -20.08
CA SER A 199 2.23 1.01 -19.88
C SER A 199 2.85 2.25 -19.21
N THR A 200 2.11 3.36 -19.14
CA THR A 200 2.58 4.54 -18.37
C THR A 200 2.72 4.21 -16.88
N PRO A 201 3.87 4.51 -16.23
CA PRO A 201 4.04 4.29 -14.79
C PRO A 201 2.96 4.99 -13.96
N GLN A 202 2.49 4.35 -12.90
CA GLN A 202 1.54 4.90 -11.93
C GLN A 202 2.13 4.90 -10.52
N THR A 203 1.83 5.92 -9.74
CA THR A 203 2.36 6.07 -8.38
C THR A 203 1.62 5.16 -7.41
N LEU A 204 2.37 4.29 -6.73
CA LEU A 204 1.86 3.42 -5.66
C LEU A 204 2.01 4.04 -4.28
N ALA A 205 3.09 4.77 -4.07
CA ALA A 205 3.43 5.40 -2.80
C ALA A 205 4.16 6.73 -3.06
N GLN A 206 3.84 7.74 -2.26
CA GLN A 206 4.46 9.07 -2.27
C GLN A 206 5.38 9.23 -1.07
N ASN A 207 6.19 10.30 -1.03
CA ASN A 207 7.11 10.56 0.07
C ASN A 207 8.03 9.38 0.39
N VAL A 208 8.47 8.67 -0.64
CA VAL A 208 9.44 7.59 -0.51
C VAL A 208 10.84 8.20 -0.57
N ALA A 209 11.57 8.11 0.54
CA ALA A 209 12.94 8.57 0.66
C ALA A 209 13.94 7.62 0.01
N SER A 210 13.69 6.31 0.11
CA SER A 210 14.55 5.28 -0.46
C SER A 210 13.74 4.04 -0.81
N PHE A 211 14.07 3.44 -1.94
CA PHE A 211 13.59 2.14 -2.38
C PHE A 211 14.81 1.27 -2.66
N GLN A 212 14.95 0.20 -1.89
CA GLN A 212 16.07 -0.72 -2.01
C GLN A 212 15.58 -2.16 -2.15
N VAL A 213 16.30 -2.93 -2.95
CA VAL A 213 15.97 -4.33 -3.22
C VAL A 213 17.24 -5.17 -3.09
N ARG A 214 17.14 -6.22 -2.30
CA ARG A 214 18.20 -7.23 -2.14
C ARG A 214 17.66 -8.59 -2.54
N TYR A 215 18.52 -9.38 -3.17
CA TYR A 215 18.20 -10.71 -3.67
C TYR A 215 18.88 -11.75 -2.80
N SER A 216 18.12 -12.75 -2.40
CA SER A 216 18.59 -13.90 -1.64
C SER A 216 18.95 -15.01 -2.63
N LEU A 217 20.25 -15.24 -2.80
CA LEU A 217 20.79 -16.32 -3.61
C LEU A 217 21.01 -17.56 -2.74
N GLN A 218 20.63 -18.72 -3.24
CA GLN A 218 21.06 -19.98 -2.64
C GLN A 218 22.31 -20.49 -3.35
N ASP A 219 23.39 -20.60 -2.60
CA ASP A 219 24.60 -21.29 -3.02
C ASP A 219 24.42 -22.80 -2.77
N ASN A 220 24.33 -23.54 -3.87
CA ASN A 220 24.20 -25.01 -3.91
C ASN A 220 25.48 -25.69 -4.40
N THR A 221 26.63 -25.00 -4.40
CA THR A 221 27.91 -25.60 -4.81
C THR A 221 28.36 -26.76 -3.91
N THR A 222 27.91 -26.77 -2.64
CA THR A 222 28.11 -27.90 -1.72
C THR A 222 26.78 -28.59 -1.45
N LEU A 223 26.63 -29.82 -1.96
CA LEU A 223 25.47 -30.67 -1.71
C LEU A 223 25.22 -30.83 -0.20
N GLY A 224 23.96 -30.65 0.23
CA GLY A 224 23.53 -30.81 1.62
C GLY A 224 23.85 -29.64 2.56
N LYS A 225 24.43 -28.53 2.07
CA LYS A 225 24.70 -27.32 2.88
C LYS A 225 24.29 -26.04 2.15
N PRO A 226 22.99 -25.76 1.97
CA PRO A 226 22.54 -24.55 1.30
C PRO A 226 22.96 -23.32 2.12
N LYS A 227 23.69 -22.39 1.49
CA LYS A 227 23.97 -21.07 2.07
C LYS A 227 23.11 -20.03 1.39
N ILE A 228 22.41 -19.23 2.19
CA ILE A 228 21.65 -18.08 1.71
C ILE A 228 22.51 -16.82 1.80
N GLN A 229 22.65 -16.09 0.70
CA GLN A 229 23.40 -14.83 0.64
C GLN A 229 22.53 -13.70 0.09
N TYR A 230 22.52 -12.57 0.79
CA TYR A 230 21.81 -11.36 0.35
C TYR A 230 22.72 -10.45 -0.47
N VAL A 231 22.44 -10.33 -1.76
CA VAL A 231 23.20 -9.51 -2.71
C VAL A 231 22.35 -8.38 -3.29
N THR A 232 22.99 -7.36 -3.84
CA THR A 232 22.33 -6.33 -4.67
C THR A 232 22.25 -6.83 -6.12
N ALA A 233 21.44 -6.16 -6.96
CA ALA A 233 21.29 -6.52 -8.38
C ALA A 233 22.63 -6.64 -9.13
N THR A 234 23.62 -5.80 -8.80
CA THR A 234 24.96 -5.81 -9.42
C THR A 234 25.70 -7.13 -9.24
N ASN A 235 25.43 -7.84 -8.15
CA ASN A 235 26.12 -9.08 -7.78
C ASN A 235 25.25 -10.32 -8.04
N VAL A 236 24.23 -10.21 -8.91
CA VAL A 236 23.42 -11.34 -9.37
C VAL A 236 23.94 -11.79 -10.72
N ASP A 237 24.76 -12.84 -10.74
CA ASP A 237 25.28 -13.43 -11.98
C ASP A 237 24.23 -14.30 -12.69
N ASN A 238 23.35 -14.94 -11.92
CA ASN A 238 22.29 -15.80 -12.43
C ASN A 238 21.00 -15.58 -11.66
N TRP A 239 20.04 -14.93 -12.33
CA TRP A 239 18.72 -14.61 -11.78
C TRP A 239 17.89 -15.86 -11.43
N GLY A 240 18.14 -17.00 -12.08
CA GLY A 240 17.51 -18.28 -11.74
C GLY A 240 17.94 -18.88 -10.40
N LYS A 241 18.98 -18.34 -9.75
CA LYS A 241 19.40 -18.74 -8.38
C LYS A 241 18.74 -17.90 -7.28
N VAL A 242 17.96 -16.89 -7.64
CA VAL A 242 17.26 -16.02 -6.69
C VAL A 242 16.08 -16.79 -6.10
N GLN A 243 16.06 -16.96 -4.78
CA GLN A 243 14.97 -17.64 -4.08
C GLN A 243 14.05 -16.70 -3.32
N ALA A 244 14.55 -15.55 -2.90
CA ALA A 244 13.74 -14.55 -2.24
C ALA A 244 14.23 -13.14 -2.57
N VAL A 245 13.34 -12.18 -2.39
CA VAL A 245 13.62 -10.76 -2.56
C VAL A 245 13.24 -10.02 -1.29
N GLU A 246 14.21 -9.31 -0.72
CA GLU A 246 13.98 -8.35 0.34
C GLU A 246 13.74 -6.97 -0.28
N VAL A 247 12.60 -6.39 0.03
CA VAL A 247 12.23 -5.03 -0.36
C VAL A 247 12.26 -4.16 0.89
N CYS A 248 13.00 -3.06 0.81
CA CYS A 248 13.06 -2.05 1.87
C CYS A 248 12.58 -0.70 1.35
N LEU A 249 11.64 -0.10 2.09
CA LEU A 249 11.09 1.23 1.83
C LEU A 249 11.38 2.14 3.02
N GLU A 250 11.88 3.34 2.73
CA GLU A 250 11.89 4.46 3.68
C GLU A 250 10.81 5.44 3.25
N ILE A 251 9.84 5.70 4.11
CA ILE A 251 8.75 6.64 3.85
C ILE A 251 8.74 7.71 4.93
N TYR A 252 8.46 8.96 4.54
CA TYR A 252 8.40 10.09 5.45
C TYR A 252 7.03 10.78 5.46
N GLY A 253 6.68 11.34 6.61
CA GLY A 253 5.40 12.02 6.86
C GLY A 253 5.23 13.32 6.07
N ASN A 254 4.07 13.95 6.26
CA ASN A 254 3.76 15.25 5.66
C ASN A 254 3.96 16.38 6.66
N GLU A 255 3.68 16.12 7.93
CA GLU A 255 3.74 17.12 8.97
C GLU A 255 5.17 17.24 9.54
N PRO A 256 5.69 18.46 9.69
CA PRO A 256 6.87 18.69 10.49
C PRO A 256 6.53 18.47 11.96
N VAL A 257 7.36 17.72 12.66
CA VAL A 257 7.26 17.41 14.08
C VAL A 257 8.34 18.20 14.81
N ASP A 258 7.99 18.78 15.95
CA ASP A 258 8.99 19.35 16.85
C ASP A 258 9.74 18.20 17.53
N MET A 259 11.06 18.15 17.34
CA MET A 259 11.88 17.05 17.80
C MET A 259 13.24 17.56 18.31
N PRO A 260 13.78 16.95 19.38
CA PRO A 260 15.11 17.30 19.87
C PRO A 260 16.18 17.20 18.79
N ALA A 261 17.19 18.06 18.83
CA ALA A 261 18.35 17.98 17.96
C ALA A 261 19.02 16.60 18.07
N GLY A 262 19.42 16.03 16.93
CA GLY A 262 19.99 14.67 16.88
C GLY A 262 18.96 13.54 16.90
N SER A 263 17.66 13.83 16.70
CA SER A 263 16.62 12.80 16.55
C SER A 263 16.87 11.99 15.27
N THR A 264 17.06 10.67 15.40
CA THR A 264 17.45 9.79 14.29
C THR A 264 16.42 8.69 13.99
N TYR A 265 16.43 8.19 12.75
CA TYR A 265 15.76 6.94 12.36
C TYR A 265 16.78 5.97 11.75
N VAL A 266 16.45 4.68 11.72
CA VAL A 266 17.29 3.65 11.10
C VAL A 266 16.87 3.48 9.64
N ASN A 267 17.79 3.73 8.71
CA ASN A 267 17.52 3.62 7.27
C ASN A 267 17.59 2.18 6.76
N CYS A 268 17.37 1.96 5.46
CA CYS A 268 17.41 0.63 4.85
C CYS A 268 18.79 -0.05 4.93
N ASN A 269 19.87 0.73 5.06
CA ASN A 269 21.22 0.23 5.26
C ASN A 269 21.53 -0.11 6.72
N GLY A 270 20.61 0.13 7.65
CA GLY A 270 20.82 -0.06 9.09
C GLY A 270 21.59 1.08 9.75
N ALA A 271 21.83 2.20 9.05
CA ALA A 271 22.50 3.37 9.60
C ALA A 271 21.50 4.32 10.25
N ALA A 272 21.91 4.95 11.36
CA ALA A 272 21.16 6.03 11.97
C ALA A 272 21.30 7.31 11.13
N VAL A 273 20.18 7.91 10.76
CA VAL A 273 20.12 9.14 9.97
C VAL A 273 19.40 10.22 10.78
N ASP A 274 20.04 11.38 10.96
CA ASP A 274 19.49 12.51 11.70
C ASP A 274 18.39 13.20 10.89
N MET A 275 17.16 13.17 11.40
CA MET A 275 15.98 13.76 10.76
C MET A 275 15.97 15.28 10.85
N THR A 276 16.70 15.87 11.79
CA THR A 276 16.73 17.32 12.04
C THR A 276 17.58 18.07 11.03
N THR A 277 18.55 17.39 10.39
CA THR A 277 19.50 17.97 9.43
C THR A 277 19.25 17.55 7.98
N LEU A 278 18.23 16.74 7.71
CA LEU A 278 17.87 16.37 6.33
C LEU A 278 17.46 17.59 5.50
N ALA A 279 17.64 17.51 4.19
CA ALA A 279 17.14 18.53 3.27
C ALA A 279 15.60 18.51 3.19
N ALA A 280 14.99 19.67 2.90
CA ALA A 280 13.57 19.76 2.63
C ALA A 280 13.21 18.90 1.40
N PRO A 281 12.03 18.24 1.36
CA PRO A 281 10.93 18.31 2.33
C PRO A 281 11.04 17.34 3.52
N ARG A 282 12.16 16.62 3.68
CA ARG A 282 12.29 15.55 4.69
C ARG A 282 12.66 16.05 6.08
N THR A 283 13.16 17.27 6.19
CA THR A 283 13.59 17.88 7.44
C THR A 283 12.49 17.85 8.51
N ARG A 284 12.82 17.41 9.72
CA ARG A 284 11.92 17.39 10.88
C ARG A 284 10.60 16.64 10.62
N ARG A 285 10.62 15.59 9.80
CA ARG A 285 9.44 14.74 9.57
C ARG A 285 9.67 13.34 10.08
N MET A 286 8.60 12.68 10.52
CA MET A 286 8.64 11.27 10.90
C MET A 286 9.11 10.43 9.71
N HIS A 287 10.09 9.56 9.94
CA HIS A 287 10.55 8.57 8.97
C HIS A 287 10.29 7.17 9.51
N LEU A 288 9.77 6.28 8.67
CA LEU A 288 9.58 4.88 8.98
C LEU A 288 10.23 4.02 7.89
N THR A 289 10.93 2.99 8.33
CA THR A 289 11.58 2.02 7.45
C THR A 289 10.84 0.70 7.54
N PHE A 290 10.37 0.20 6.39
CA PHE A 290 9.65 -1.06 6.28
C PHE A 290 10.47 -2.04 5.45
N ARG A 291 10.52 -3.29 5.91
CA ARG A 291 11.29 -4.36 5.26
C ARG A 291 10.43 -5.60 5.18
N SER A 292 10.32 -6.17 3.97
CA SER A 292 9.60 -7.42 3.73
C SER A 292 10.41 -8.32 2.83
N VAL A 293 10.45 -9.60 3.16
CA VAL A 293 11.10 -10.65 2.36
C VAL A 293 10.04 -11.51 1.70
N TYR A 294 10.12 -11.66 0.39
CA TYR A 294 9.20 -12.47 -0.41
C TYR A 294 9.94 -13.63 -1.04
N GLN A 295 9.52 -14.85 -0.72
CA GLN A 295 10.02 -16.04 -1.39
C GLN A 295 9.38 -16.16 -2.79
N LEU A 296 10.20 -16.44 -3.79
CA LEU A 296 9.77 -16.77 -5.14
C LEU A 296 9.36 -18.24 -5.17
N ARG A 297 8.11 -18.54 -5.55
CA ARG A 297 7.57 -19.91 -5.50
C ARG A 297 8.03 -20.81 -6.65
N SER A 298 8.43 -20.21 -7.77
CA SER A 298 8.78 -20.92 -9.00
C SER A 298 10.29 -21.09 -9.21
N GLN A 299 11.12 -20.28 -8.55
CA GLN A 299 12.58 -20.19 -8.80
C GLN A 299 13.44 -21.04 -7.86
N GLY A 300 12.82 -21.88 -7.03
CA GLY A 300 13.53 -22.89 -6.24
C GLY A 300 13.90 -24.16 -7.02
N LEU A 301 13.61 -24.23 -8.33
CA LEU A 301 13.74 -25.43 -9.13
C LEU A 301 15.08 -25.58 -9.88
N VAL A 302 16.00 -24.61 -9.78
CA VAL A 302 17.33 -24.74 -10.41
C VAL A 302 18.30 -25.48 -9.46
N GLY A 303 17.86 -26.66 -9.04
CA GLY A 303 18.66 -27.69 -8.39
C GLY A 303 18.60 -28.95 -9.23
N THR A 304 19.58 -29.12 -10.12
CA THR A 304 20.04 -30.39 -10.70
C THR A 304 19.25 -31.17 -11.75
N VAL A 305 18.02 -30.83 -12.18
CA VAL A 305 17.38 -31.57 -13.29
C VAL A 305 16.46 -30.70 -14.14
N LEU A 306 17.00 -30.19 -15.26
CA LEU A 306 16.32 -30.08 -16.56
C LEU A 306 17.40 -30.21 -17.65
#